data_AF-A0A8T7B6S5-F1
#
_entry.id   AF-A0A8T7B6S5-F1
#
_cell.length_a   1.000
_cell.length_b   1.000
_cell.length_c   1.000
_cell.angle_alpha   90.00
_cell.angle_beta   90.00
_cell.angle_gamma   90.00
#
_symmetry.space_group_name_H-M   'P 1'
#
loop_
_entity.id
_entity.type
_entity.pdbx_description
1 polymer ?
#
loop_
_entity_poly.entity_id
_entity_poly.type
_entity_poly.pdbx_seq_one_letter_code
_entity_poly.pdbx_strand_id
1 'polypeptide(L)'
;MTATRKFPLVRLRRLRQFEALRDLVRETRLDVDDFIYPLFIVHGTKIRKEIPSMPGVFHLSVDALIEEAKEIESLGIKAVMLFGIPAQKDAGGSENFDANGIVQQATHALREHNPNLAVFTDVCMCEYTDHGHCGHRKVDDNGVSKV
;
A
#
# COMPACT_ATOMS: atom_id res chain seq x y z
N MET A 1 -28.18 31.45 19.75
CA MET A 1 -28.83 30.62 20.78
C MET A 1 -27.90 29.50 21.18
N THR A 2 -27.30 29.55 22.37
CA THR A 2 -26.38 28.53 22.85
C THR A 2 -27.20 27.42 23.50
N ALA A 3 -27.26 26.23 22.89
CA ALA A 3 -28.01 25.12 23.46
C ALA A 3 -27.34 24.64 24.76
N THR A 4 -28.02 24.79 25.90
CA THR A 4 -27.52 24.40 27.22
C THR A 4 -27.43 22.87 27.33
N ARG A 5 -26.29 22.29 26.96
CA ARG A 5 -26.01 20.84 27.07
C ARG A 5 -25.49 20.49 28.47
N LYS A 6 -26.38 20.51 29.47
CA LYS A 6 -26.01 20.18 30.87
C LYS A 6 -26.60 18.83 31.29
N PHE A 7 -25.80 18.04 32.01
CA PHE A 7 -26.32 16.88 32.74
C PHE A 7 -27.26 17.35 33.87
N PRO A 8 -28.39 16.67 34.15
CA PRO A 8 -28.87 15.40 33.59
C PRO A 8 -29.79 15.55 32.36
N LEU A 9 -30.02 16.76 31.86
CA LEU A 9 -30.92 17.03 30.73
C LEU A 9 -30.38 16.40 29.45
N VAL A 10 -29.09 16.59 29.15
CA VAL A 10 -28.40 15.89 28.06
C VAL A 10 -27.61 14.71 28.62
N ARG A 11 -27.99 13.49 28.24
CA ARG A 11 -27.27 12.25 28.57
C ARG A 11 -26.90 11.53 27.29
N LEU A 12 -25.65 11.67 26.86
CA LEU A 12 -25.15 11.07 25.62
C LEU A 12 -25.19 9.52 25.63
N ARG A 13 -25.28 8.91 26.83
CA ARG A 13 -25.50 7.47 26.97
C ARG A 13 -26.85 7.00 26.42
N ARG A 14 -27.88 7.86 26.30
CA ARG A 14 -29.19 7.49 25.75
C ARG A 14 -29.08 6.94 24.33
N LEU A 15 -28.26 7.57 23.48
CA LEU A 15 -28.00 7.12 22.11
C LEU A 15 -27.08 5.89 22.02
N ARG A 16 -26.58 5.38 23.15
CA ARG A 16 -25.64 4.25 23.21
C ARG A 16 -26.22 3.03 23.94
N GLN A 17 -27.51 3.07 24.32
CA GLN A 17 -28.12 2.06 25.19
C GLN A 17 -28.18 0.66 24.55
N PHE A 18 -28.43 0.57 23.24
CA PHE A 18 -28.47 -0.69 22.52
C PHE A 18 -27.99 -0.50 21.09
N GLU A 19 -27.70 -1.62 20.42
CA GLU A 19 -27.07 -1.66 19.10
C GLU A 19 -27.82 -0.88 18.03
N ALA A 20 -29.12 -1.13 17.86
CA ALA A 20 -29.91 -0.44 16.85
C ALA A 20 -29.90 1.10 17.00
N LEU A 21 -29.87 1.65 18.23
CA LEU A 21 -29.71 3.11 18.41
C LEU A 21 -28.33 3.59 17.98
N ARG A 22 -27.26 2.84 18.28
CA ARG A 22 -25.90 3.19 17.84
C ARG A 22 -25.79 3.14 16.33
N ASP A 23 -26.47 2.21 15.66
CA ASP A 23 -26.45 2.08 14.20
C ASP A 23 -27.20 3.23 13.51
N LEU A 24 -28.30 3.71 14.10
CA LEU A 24 -29.04 4.87 13.60
C LEU A 24 -28.23 6.18 13.69
N VAL A 25 -27.42 6.35 14.73
CA VAL A 25 -26.64 7.58 14.95
C VAL A 25 -25.17 7.47 14.52
N ARG A 26 -24.77 6.36 13.89
CA ARG A 26 -23.38 6.12 13.47
C ARG A 26 -23.00 7.10 12.36
N GLU A 27 -21.97 7.90 12.62
CA GLU A 27 -21.52 8.95 11.69
C GLU A 27 -20.58 8.41 10.60
N THR A 28 -19.82 7.36 10.88
CA THR A 28 -18.81 6.80 9.97
C THR A 28 -19.05 5.32 9.73
N ARG A 29 -19.00 4.92 8.46
CA ARG A 29 -19.04 3.53 8.01
C ARG A 29 -17.79 3.28 7.18
N LEU A 30 -17.29 2.06 7.25
CA LEU A 30 -16.22 1.58 6.37
C LEU A 30 -16.84 0.55 5.44
N ASP A 31 -16.51 0.66 4.16
CA ASP A 31 -16.86 -0.27 3.11
C ASP A 31 -15.59 -0.87 2.48
N VAL A 32 -15.71 -1.98 1.76
CA VAL A 32 -14.56 -2.56 1.05
C VAL A 32 -13.96 -1.58 0.04
N ASP A 33 -14.81 -0.69 -0.49
CA ASP A 33 -14.44 0.37 -1.44
C ASP A 33 -13.49 1.43 -0.86
N ASP A 34 -13.33 1.47 0.47
CA ASP A 34 -12.43 2.41 1.15
C ASP A 34 -10.97 1.89 1.24
N PHE A 35 -10.70 0.65 0.83
CA PHE A 35 -9.39 0.01 1.03
C PHE A 35 -8.51 -0.02 -0.23
N ILE A 36 -7.20 0.19 -0.01
CA ILE A 36 -6.13 -0.08 -0.96
C ILE A 36 -5.17 -1.05 -0.30
N TYR A 37 -4.86 -2.18 -0.95
CA TYR A 37 -3.99 -3.21 -0.37
C TYR A 37 -2.54 -3.10 -0.87
N PRO A 38 -1.57 -2.76 0.00
CA PRO A 38 -0.16 -2.68 -0.38
C PRO A 38 0.49 -4.07 -0.49
N LEU A 39 1.30 -4.26 -1.53
CA LEU A 39 1.94 -5.53 -1.89
C LEU A 39 3.43 -5.33 -2.17
N PHE A 40 4.28 -6.24 -1.67
CA PHE A 40 5.73 -6.18 -1.82
C PHE A 40 6.21 -7.21 -2.84
N ILE A 41 6.76 -6.74 -3.96
CA ILE A 41 7.07 -7.60 -5.11
C ILE A 41 8.58 -7.77 -5.26
N VAL A 42 9.02 -9.01 -5.44
CA VAL A 42 10.42 -9.39 -5.65
C VAL A 42 10.61 -10.14 -6.96
N HIS A 43 11.81 -10.06 -7.53
CA HIS A 43 12.20 -10.93 -8.64
C HIS A 43 12.25 -12.41 -8.23
N GLY A 44 12.10 -13.28 -9.23
CA GLY A 44 12.17 -14.74 -9.07
C GLY A 44 10.85 -15.41 -9.41
N THR A 45 10.66 -16.64 -8.91
CA THR A 45 9.49 -17.47 -9.24
C THR A 45 9.10 -18.30 -8.02
N LYS A 46 7.79 -18.45 -7.77
CA LYS A 46 7.22 -19.16 -6.61
C LYS A 46 7.74 -18.68 -5.27
N ILE A 47 8.01 -17.38 -5.15
CA ILE A 47 8.43 -16.75 -3.90
C ILE A 47 7.18 -16.25 -3.17
N ARG A 48 6.96 -16.79 -1.97
CA ARG A 48 6.09 -16.22 -0.95
C ARG A 48 6.85 -16.29 0.36
N LYS A 49 7.54 -15.20 0.71
CA LYS A 49 8.42 -15.16 1.88
C LYS A 49 7.89 -14.14 2.88
N GLU A 50 7.60 -14.59 4.09
CA GLU A 50 7.07 -13.70 5.14
C GLU A 50 8.11 -12.64 5.54
N ILE A 51 7.64 -11.42 5.79
CA ILE A 51 8.43 -10.30 6.29
C ILE A 51 8.44 -10.40 7.82
N PRO A 52 9.59 -10.68 8.47
CA PRO A 52 9.61 -10.97 9.91
C PRO A 52 9.08 -9.85 10.82
N SER A 53 9.24 -8.60 10.39
CA SER A 53 8.74 -7.43 11.12
C SER A 53 7.26 -7.12 10.88
N MET A 54 6.62 -7.80 9.91
CA MET A 54 5.22 -7.58 9.51
C MET A 54 4.52 -8.96 9.37
N PRO A 55 4.11 -9.60 10.48
CA PRO A 55 3.49 -10.91 10.45
C PRO A 55 2.27 -10.95 9.53
N GLY A 56 2.17 -12.00 8.70
CA GLY A 56 1.11 -12.13 7.69
C GLY A 56 1.32 -11.30 6.41
N VAL A 57 2.44 -10.59 6.27
CA VAL A 57 2.81 -9.86 5.05
C VAL A 57 4.00 -10.54 4.38
N PHE A 58 4.00 -10.58 3.05
CA PHE A 58 4.93 -11.39 2.27
C PHE A 58 5.61 -10.58 1.17
N HIS A 59 6.86 -10.93 0.88
CA HIS A 59 7.47 -10.70 -0.42
C HIS A 59 6.93 -11.75 -1.40
N LEU A 60 6.42 -11.28 -2.54
CA LEU A 60 5.79 -12.09 -3.57
C LEU A 60 6.57 -11.99 -4.89
N SER A 61 6.86 -13.11 -5.53
CA SER A 61 7.21 -13.08 -6.96
C SER A 61 5.97 -12.79 -7.80
N VAL A 62 6.15 -12.36 -9.06
CA VAL A 62 5.04 -11.97 -9.94
C VAL A 62 4.02 -13.11 -10.11
N ASP A 63 4.45 -14.37 -10.21
CA ASP A 63 3.52 -15.50 -10.27
C ASP A 63 2.74 -15.71 -8.96
N ALA A 64 3.36 -15.50 -7.80
CA ALA A 64 2.68 -15.57 -6.51
C ALA A 64 1.74 -14.38 -6.27
N LEU A 65 2.07 -13.20 -6.81
CA LEU A 65 1.22 -12.02 -6.82
C LEU A 65 -0.10 -12.28 -7.56
N ILE A 66 -0.08 -13.02 -8.66
CA ILE A 66 -1.31 -13.35 -9.40
C ILE A 66 -2.21 -14.32 -8.62
N GLU A 67 -1.63 -15.23 -7.84
CA GLU A 67 -2.43 -16.05 -6.92
C GLU A 67 -3.03 -15.20 -5.79
N GLU A 68 -2.28 -14.24 -5.23
CA GLU A 68 -2.79 -13.28 -4.23
C GLU A 68 -3.91 -12.42 -4.82
N ALA A 69 -3.79 -11.98 -6.08
CA ALA A 69 -4.78 -11.16 -6.77
C ALA A 69 -6.17 -11.81 -6.86
N LYS A 70 -6.23 -13.15 -6.99
CA LYS A 70 -7.50 -13.89 -6.97
C LYS A 70 -8.20 -13.80 -5.62
N GLU A 71 -7.44 -13.85 -4.53
CA GLU A 71 -7.98 -13.69 -3.19
C GLU A 71 -8.47 -12.25 -2.97
N ILE A 72 -7.68 -11.26 -3.38
CA ILE A 72 -8.02 -9.83 -3.35
C ILE A 72 -9.35 -9.57 -4.08
N GLU A 73 -9.53 -10.16 -5.26
CA GLU A 73 -10.78 -10.06 -6.02
C GLU A 73 -11.95 -10.74 -5.31
N SER A 74 -11.74 -11.92 -4.72
CA SER A 74 -12.79 -12.63 -3.97
C SER A 74 -13.28 -11.87 -2.74
N LEU A 75 -12.42 -11.01 -2.16
CA LEU A 75 -12.73 -10.11 -1.05
C LEU A 75 -13.42 -8.82 -1.50
N GLY A 76 -13.49 -8.54 -2.80
CA GLY A 76 -14.09 -7.32 -3.35
C GLY A 76 -13.19 -6.08 -3.28
N ILE A 77 -11.89 -6.24 -2.99
CA ILE A 77 -10.95 -5.12 -2.92
C ILE A 77 -10.67 -4.61 -4.34
N LYS A 78 -10.86 -3.30 -4.55
CA LYS A 78 -10.81 -2.67 -5.87
C LYS A 78 -9.43 -2.13 -6.25
N ALA A 79 -8.51 -2.01 -5.29
CA ALA A 79 -7.25 -1.31 -5.50
C ALA A 79 -6.06 -1.96 -4.76
N VAL A 80 -4.90 -1.97 -5.42
CA VAL A 80 -3.62 -2.41 -4.85
C VAL A 80 -2.53 -1.35 -5.04
N MET A 81 -1.57 -1.32 -4.12
CA MET A 81 -0.37 -0.48 -4.21
C MET A 81 0.87 -1.36 -4.30
N LEU A 82 1.69 -1.17 -5.32
CA LEU A 82 2.89 -1.99 -5.53
C LEU A 82 4.14 -1.31 -4.98
N PHE A 83 4.86 -2.03 -4.13
CA PHE A 83 6.22 -1.71 -3.69
C PHE A 83 7.18 -2.76 -4.26
N GLY A 84 8.04 -2.34 -5.18
CA GLY A 84 9.04 -3.21 -5.81
C GLY A 84 10.33 -3.27 -5.01
N ILE A 85 10.89 -4.47 -4.88
CA ILE A 85 12.22 -4.71 -4.31
C ILE A 85 13.14 -5.12 -5.46
N PRO A 86 14.11 -4.28 -5.85
CA PRO A 86 14.93 -4.50 -7.02
C PRO A 86 15.90 -5.65 -6.83
N ALA A 87 16.40 -6.21 -7.93
CA ALA A 87 17.45 -7.22 -7.90
C ALA A 87 18.79 -6.60 -7.47
N GLN A 88 19.05 -5.37 -7.89
CA GLN A 88 20.25 -4.62 -7.54
C GLN A 88 19.94 -3.15 -7.30
N LYS A 89 20.67 -2.54 -6.36
CA LYS A 89 20.61 -1.10 -6.10
C LYS A 89 21.86 -0.44 -6.65
N ASP A 90 21.71 0.76 -7.19
CA ASP A 90 22.81 1.58 -7.69
C ASP A 90 22.55 3.06 -7.37
N ALA A 91 23.58 3.91 -7.40
CA ALA A 91 23.44 5.33 -7.05
C ALA A 91 22.44 6.11 -7.94
N GLY A 92 22.15 5.60 -9.14
CA GLY A 92 21.18 6.15 -10.08
C GLY A 92 19.76 5.61 -9.92
N GLY A 93 19.57 4.50 -9.19
CA GLY A 93 18.29 3.80 -9.08
C GLY A 93 17.80 3.27 -10.43
N SER A 94 18.69 2.72 -11.26
CA SER A 94 18.42 2.44 -12.68
C SER A 94 17.22 1.50 -12.91
N GLU A 95 17.00 0.53 -12.03
CA GLU A 95 15.88 -0.41 -12.16
C GLU A 95 14.50 0.24 -11.99
N ASN A 96 14.41 1.39 -11.30
CA ASN A 96 13.15 2.08 -11.04
C ASN A 96 12.40 2.46 -12.33
N PHE A 97 13.16 2.81 -13.37
CA PHE A 97 12.62 3.22 -14.67
C PHE A 97 12.95 2.24 -15.81
N ASP A 98 13.43 1.03 -15.48
CA ASP A 98 13.58 -0.03 -16.46
C ASP A 98 12.18 -0.46 -16.97
N ALA A 99 12.01 -0.54 -18.29
CA ALA A 99 10.78 -1.04 -18.89
C ALA A 99 10.45 -2.48 -18.45
N ASN A 100 11.46 -3.24 -18.04
CA ASN A 100 11.36 -4.57 -17.46
C ASN A 100 11.66 -4.60 -15.95
N GLY A 101 11.55 -3.46 -15.25
CA GLY A 101 11.68 -3.41 -13.79
C GLY A 101 10.58 -4.22 -13.07
N ILE A 102 10.79 -4.54 -11.79
CA ILE A 102 9.88 -5.43 -11.05
C ILE A 102 8.45 -4.87 -10.94
N VAL A 103 8.30 -3.55 -10.75
CA VAL A 103 6.99 -2.89 -10.66
C VAL A 103 6.29 -2.90 -12.01
N GLN A 104 7.02 -2.70 -13.10
CA GLN A 104 6.52 -2.71 -14.47
C GLN A 104 6.02 -4.11 -14.85
N GLN A 105 6.80 -5.15 -14.56
CA GLN A 105 6.39 -6.54 -14.77
C GLN A 105 5.13 -6.90 -13.96
N ALA A 106 5.11 -6.55 -12.67
CA ALA A 106 3.96 -6.78 -11.80
C ALA A 106 2.69 -6.05 -12.29
N THR A 107 2.85 -4.80 -12.72
CA THR A 107 1.75 -3.99 -13.26
C THR A 107 1.17 -4.62 -14.51
N HIS A 108 2.00 -5.04 -15.47
CA HIS A 108 1.52 -5.74 -16.67
C HIS A 108 0.79 -7.03 -16.34
N ALA A 109 1.37 -7.87 -15.48
CA ALA A 109 0.76 -9.15 -15.09
C ALA A 109 -0.62 -8.94 -14.41
N LEU A 110 -0.75 -7.97 -13.51
CA LEU A 110 -2.04 -7.65 -12.88
C LEU A 110 -3.07 -7.12 -13.87
N ARG A 111 -2.66 -6.28 -14.84
CA ARG A 111 -3.56 -5.75 -15.87
C ARG A 111 -4.03 -6.82 -16.83
N GLU A 112 -3.17 -7.77 -17.19
CA GLU A 112 -3.54 -8.95 -17.99
C GLU A 112 -4.50 -9.87 -17.23
N HIS A 113 -4.27 -10.05 -15.93
CA HIS A 113 -5.12 -10.89 -15.08
C HIS A 113 -6.50 -10.28 -14.84
N ASN A 114 -6.56 -9.02 -14.40
CA ASN A 114 -7.80 -8.31 -14.11
C ASN A 114 -7.69 -6.83 -14.52
N PRO A 115 -8.25 -6.44 -15.68
CA PRO A 115 -8.17 -5.06 -16.15
C PRO A 115 -8.95 -4.07 -15.28
N ASN A 116 -9.91 -4.54 -14.48
CA ASN A 116 -10.75 -3.71 -13.61
C ASN A 116 -10.10 -3.40 -12.25
N LEU A 117 -9.04 -4.11 -11.86
CA LEU A 117 -8.30 -3.82 -10.63
C LEU A 117 -7.53 -2.50 -10.79
N ALA A 118 -7.68 -1.57 -9.84
CA ALA A 118 -6.90 -0.34 -9.82
C ALA A 118 -5.49 -0.65 -9.29
N VAL A 119 -4.48 -0.53 -10.14
CA VAL A 119 -3.07 -0.74 -9.78
C VAL A 119 -2.40 0.63 -9.59
N PHE A 120 -2.00 0.91 -8.36
CA PHE A 120 -1.17 2.06 -7.98
C PHE A 120 0.30 1.64 -7.90
N THR A 121 1.19 2.49 -8.37
CA THR A 121 2.64 2.26 -8.33
C THR A 121 3.31 3.31 -7.46
N ASP A 122 4.29 2.90 -6.67
CA ASP A 122 5.15 3.83 -5.95
C ASP A 122 6.16 4.48 -6.90
N VAL A 123 6.14 5.82 -6.97
CA VAL A 123 7.06 6.61 -7.79
C VAL A 123 8.09 7.26 -6.87
N CYS A 124 9.11 6.49 -6.51
CA CYS A 124 10.16 6.89 -5.57
C CYS A 124 11.50 6.21 -5.90
N MET A 125 12.61 6.75 -5.41
CA MET A 125 13.96 6.18 -5.63
C MET A 125 14.55 5.46 -4.41
N CYS A 126 13.86 5.51 -3.26
CA CYS A 126 14.44 5.03 -2.00
C CYS A 126 14.80 3.54 -2.04
N GLU A 127 13.94 2.71 -2.64
CA GLU A 127 14.19 1.27 -2.69
C GLU A 127 15.22 0.89 -3.77
N TYR A 128 15.47 1.78 -4.73
CA TYR A 128 16.33 1.52 -5.88
C TYR A 128 17.74 2.06 -5.74
N THR A 129 17.94 3.06 -4.87
CA THR A 129 19.26 3.64 -4.67
C THR A 129 20.09 2.92 -3.62
N ASP A 130 21.39 2.77 -3.85
CA ASP A 130 22.32 2.15 -2.90
C ASP A 130 22.41 2.89 -1.55
N HIS A 131 22.10 4.19 -1.59
CA HIS A 131 22.10 5.09 -0.44
C HIS A 131 20.72 5.24 0.23
N GLY A 132 19.65 4.69 -0.33
CA GLY A 132 18.31 4.68 0.28
C GLY A 132 17.53 6.01 0.27
N HIS A 133 18.12 7.13 -0.15
CA HIS A 133 17.40 8.40 -0.33
C HIS A 133 16.38 8.37 -1.48
N CYS A 134 15.31 9.15 -1.34
CA CYS A 134 14.21 9.23 -2.31
C CYS A 134 14.56 9.96 -3.63
N GLY A 135 15.82 10.33 -3.85
CA GLY A 135 16.28 11.00 -5.06
C GLY A 135 17.81 10.98 -5.17
N HIS A 136 18.33 11.50 -6.28
CA HIS A 136 19.77 11.58 -6.50
C HIS A 136 20.44 12.48 -5.46
N ARG A 137 21.56 12.01 -4.92
CA ARG A 137 22.44 12.83 -4.11
C ARG A 137 23.26 13.77 -4.98
N LYS A 138 23.27 15.06 -4.64
CA LYS A 138 24.29 15.98 -5.14
C LYS A 138 25.50 15.91 -4.21
N VAL A 139 26.64 15.54 -4.76
CA VAL A 139 27.91 15.66 -4.06
C VAL A 139 28.46 17.04 -4.39
N ASP A 140 28.70 17.87 -3.38
CA ASP A 140 29.36 19.15 -3.59
C ASP A 140 30.88 18.98 -3.81
N ASP A 141 31.56 20.05 -4.22
CA ASP A 141 33.00 20.04 -4.53
C ASP A 141 33.90 19.63 -3.33
N ASN A 142 33.32 19.55 -2.12
CA ASN A 142 34.00 19.12 -0.90
C ASN A 142 33.72 17.66 -0.53
N GLY A 143 33.01 16.90 -1.38
CA GLY A 143 32.63 15.53 -1.12
C GLY A 143 31.46 15.37 -0.13
N VAL A 144 30.78 16.45 0.24
CA VAL A 144 29.64 16.40 1.16
C VAL A 144 28.36 16.20 0.36
N SER A 145 27.63 15.14 0.71
CA SER A 145 26.32 14.88 0.13
C SER A 145 25.30 15.89 0.65
N LYS A 146 24.75 16.71 -0.25
CA LYS A 146 23.56 17.52 0.04
C LYS A 146 22.33 16.75 -0.45
N VAL A 147 21.42 16.49 0.48
CA VAL A 147 20.06 15.98 0.22
C VAL A 147 19.18 17.13 -0.21
#